data_AF-A0AA40EIQ4-F1
#
_entry.id   AF-A0AA40EIQ4-F1
#
_cell.length_a   1.000
_cell.length_b   1.000
_cell.length_c   1.000
_cell.angle_alpha   90.00
_cell.angle_beta   90.00
_cell.angle_gamma   90.00
#
_symmetry.space_group_name_H-M   'P 1'
#
loop_
_entity.id
_entity.type
_entity.pdbx_description
1 polymer ?
#
loop_
_entity_poly.entity_id
_entity_poly.type
_entity_poly.pdbx_seq_one_letter_code
_entity_poly.pdbx_strand_id
1 'polypeptide(L)'
;FAATAVQAAVTPQDNVDVLARQAPGTPQFECHSDCGNALGGSRSGRHCDNSTWTELFEECLECANQFNIWRHYGNGLTAAAEACGLSAVPSPSTGGAAPVESTTAP
;
A
#
# COMPACT_ATOMS: atom_id res chain seq x y z
N PHE A 1 9.97 -41.51 14.60
CA PHE A 1 9.83 -40.54 13.50
C PHE A 1 10.72 -39.34 13.83
N ALA A 2 11.79 -39.10 13.08
CA ALA A 2 12.66 -37.94 13.26
C ALA A 2 12.23 -36.86 12.25
N ALA A 3 11.79 -35.71 12.75
CA ALA A 3 11.46 -34.56 11.93
C ALA A 3 12.74 -33.74 11.69
N THR A 4 13.24 -33.73 10.46
CA THR A 4 14.31 -32.85 10.01
C THR A 4 13.72 -31.45 9.76
N ALA A 5 14.13 -30.48 10.58
CA ALA A 5 13.80 -29.07 10.33
C ALA A 5 14.67 -28.54 9.19
N VAL A 6 14.05 -28.15 8.08
CA VAL A 6 14.72 -27.38 7.03
C VAL A 6 14.83 -25.93 7.52
N GLN A 7 16.05 -25.50 7.85
CA GLN A 7 16.32 -24.09 8.13
C GLN A 7 16.61 -23.37 6.81
N ALA A 8 15.76 -22.42 6.45
CA ALA A 8 16.04 -21.50 5.35
C ALA A 8 17.21 -20.59 5.78
N ALA A 9 18.34 -20.69 5.08
CA ALA A 9 19.46 -19.79 5.29
C ALA A 9 19.11 -18.43 4.67
N VAL A 10 18.80 -17.45 5.50
CA VAL A 10 18.64 -16.04 5.09
C VAL A 10 20.03 -15.53 4.72
N THR A 11 20.22 -15.10 3.47
CA THR A 11 21.50 -14.58 3.01
C THR A 11 21.64 -13.08 3.35
N PRO A 12 22.87 -12.56 3.43
CA PRO A 12 23.09 -11.12 3.56
C PRO A 12 22.45 -10.29 2.44
N GLN A 13 22.30 -10.87 1.23
CA GLN A 13 21.59 -10.25 0.11
C GLN A 13 20.07 -10.13 0.38
N ASP A 14 19.46 -11.13 0.98
CA ASP A 14 18.04 -11.08 1.37
C ASP A 14 17.78 -9.96 2.39
N ASN A 15 18.75 -9.71 3.28
CA ASN A 15 18.63 -8.62 4.26
C ASN A 15 18.70 -7.24 3.60
N VAL A 16 19.66 -7.00 2.69
CA VAL A 16 19.76 -5.68 2.03
C VAL A 16 18.54 -5.38 1.16
N ASP A 17 17.97 -6.38 0.50
CA ASP A 17 16.77 -6.21 -0.32
C ASP A 17 15.53 -5.89 0.53
N VAL A 18 15.40 -6.51 1.71
CA VAL A 18 14.35 -6.17 2.68
C VAL A 18 14.53 -4.75 3.23
N LEU A 19 15.77 -4.36 3.58
CA LEU A 19 16.05 -3.01 4.07
C LEU A 19 15.79 -1.95 2.98
N ALA A 20 16.13 -2.23 1.72
CA ALA A 20 15.88 -1.33 0.61
C ALA A 20 14.38 -1.06 0.39
N ARG A 21 13.53 -2.07 0.63
CA ARG A 21 12.05 -1.92 0.60
C ARG A 21 11.49 -1.08 1.75
N GLN A 22 12.24 -0.94 2.84
CA GLN A 22 11.86 -0.13 4.00
C GLN A 22 12.62 1.20 4.08
N ALA A 23 13.36 1.56 3.02
CA ALA A 23 14.12 2.80 3.00
C ALA A 23 13.16 4.00 2.83
N PRO A 24 13.14 4.95 3.78
CA PRO A 24 12.29 6.13 3.69
C PRO A 24 12.69 7.06 2.54
N GLY A 25 11.77 7.92 2.11
CA GLY A 25 12.01 8.89 1.03
C GLY A 25 11.77 8.36 -0.38
N THR A 26 11.21 7.15 -0.53
CA THR A 26 10.70 6.68 -1.83
C THR A 26 9.17 6.83 -1.86
N PRO A 27 8.56 7.16 -3.02
CA PRO A 27 7.10 7.24 -3.14
C PRO A 27 6.36 5.96 -2.73
N GLN A 28 6.96 4.79 -2.99
CA GLN A 28 6.39 3.51 -2.56
C GLN A 28 6.44 3.33 -1.05
N PHE A 29 7.54 3.75 -0.40
CA PHE A 29 7.66 3.69 1.05
C PHE A 29 6.63 4.60 1.72
N GLU A 30 6.51 5.86 1.27
CA GLU A 30 5.53 6.81 1.83
C GLU A 30 4.12 6.25 1.67
N CYS A 31 3.75 5.76 0.48
CA CYS A 31 2.45 5.12 0.26
C CYS A 31 2.18 3.94 1.22
N HIS A 32 3.18 3.10 1.46
CA HIS A 32 3.08 2.00 2.43
C HIS A 32 2.94 2.50 3.88
N SER A 33 3.65 3.57 4.21
CA SER A 33 3.60 4.23 5.51
C SER A 33 2.21 4.80 5.76
N ASP A 34 1.65 5.55 4.81
CA ASP A 34 0.35 6.21 4.94
C ASP A 34 -0.76 5.17 5.08
N CYS A 35 -0.78 4.16 4.22
CA CYS A 35 -1.74 3.05 4.33
C CYS A 35 -1.58 2.27 5.65
N GLY A 36 -0.36 2.08 6.12
CA GLY A 36 -0.08 1.41 7.40
C GLY A 36 -0.56 2.21 8.60
N ASN A 37 -0.29 3.51 8.61
CA ASN A 37 -0.67 4.42 9.70
C ASN A 37 -2.18 4.67 9.70
N ALA A 38 -2.83 4.81 8.55
CA ALA A 38 -4.28 4.89 8.43
C ALA A 38 -4.95 3.63 9.01
N LEU A 39 -4.45 2.43 8.65
CA LEU A 39 -4.98 1.18 9.19
C LEU A 39 -4.67 1.00 10.68
N GLY A 40 -3.53 1.49 11.16
CA GLY A 40 -3.20 1.51 12.58
C GLY A 40 -4.11 2.45 13.37
N GLY A 41 -4.33 3.66 12.85
CA GLY A 41 -5.15 4.70 13.48
C GLY A 41 -6.61 4.31 13.60
N SER A 42 -7.15 3.56 12.63
CA SER A 42 -8.54 3.08 12.67
C SER A 42 -8.82 2.10 13.82
N ARG A 43 -7.80 1.44 14.36
CA ARG A 43 -7.95 0.49 15.49
C ARG A 43 -8.37 1.16 16.79
N SER A 44 -8.23 2.48 16.88
CA SER A 44 -8.70 3.25 18.04
C SER A 44 -10.23 3.37 18.11
N GLY A 45 -10.93 3.15 17.00
CA GLY A 45 -12.39 3.33 16.89
C GLY A 45 -12.86 4.79 16.97
N ARG A 46 -11.95 5.76 17.06
CA ARG A 46 -12.25 7.21 17.10
C ARG A 46 -11.66 7.97 15.91
N HIS A 47 -11.47 7.27 14.80
CA HIS A 47 -10.77 7.79 13.63
C HIS A 47 -11.63 8.67 12.74
N CYS A 48 -12.96 8.56 12.79
CA CYS A 48 -13.86 9.29 11.90
C CYS A 48 -13.76 10.83 12.00
N ASP A 49 -13.44 11.34 13.18
CA ASP A 49 -13.26 12.78 13.43
C ASP A 49 -11.78 13.17 13.60
N ASN A 50 -10.85 12.29 13.26
CA ASN A 50 -9.42 12.51 13.40
C ASN A 50 -8.83 12.95 12.06
N SER A 51 -8.51 14.25 11.94
CA SER A 51 -7.96 14.82 10.71
C SER A 51 -6.67 14.14 10.24
N THR A 52 -5.79 13.74 11.17
CA THR A 52 -4.57 13.00 10.83
C THR A 52 -4.89 11.64 10.24
N TRP A 53 -5.92 10.96 10.73
CA TRP A 53 -6.35 9.70 10.12
C TRP A 53 -6.93 9.93 8.72
N THR A 54 -7.74 10.96 8.54
CA THR A 54 -8.33 11.30 7.25
C THR A 54 -7.26 11.62 6.21
N GLU A 55 -6.27 12.44 6.57
CA GLU A 55 -5.13 12.76 5.69
C GLU A 55 -4.39 11.50 5.25
N LEU A 56 -3.96 10.65 6.20
CA LEU A 56 -3.26 9.40 5.89
C LEU A 56 -4.11 8.42 5.06
N PHE A 57 -5.43 8.39 5.31
CA PHE A 57 -6.36 7.57 4.55
C PHE A 57 -6.47 8.04 3.10
N GLU A 58 -6.61 9.35 2.88
CA GLU A 58 -6.69 9.95 1.55
C GLU A 58 -5.38 9.78 0.78
N GLU A 59 -4.23 10.06 1.40
CA GLU A 59 -2.89 9.87 0.81
C GLU A 59 -2.66 8.41 0.42
N CYS A 60 -3.08 7.46 1.26
CA CYS A 60 -3.06 6.04 0.92
C CYS A 60 -3.88 5.74 -0.35
N LEU A 61 -5.11 6.26 -0.45
CA LEU A 61 -5.98 6.01 -1.60
C LEU A 61 -5.41 6.58 -2.89
N GLU A 62 -4.65 7.68 -2.85
CA GLU A 62 -4.06 8.26 -4.06
C GLU A 62 -3.05 7.33 -4.74
N CYS A 63 -2.31 6.55 -3.97
CA CYS A 63 -1.15 5.80 -4.46
C CYS A 63 -1.29 4.27 -4.37
N ALA A 64 -2.25 3.74 -3.61
CA ALA A 64 -2.28 2.31 -3.27
C ALA A 64 -2.34 1.38 -4.50
N ASN A 65 -3.05 1.78 -5.56
CA ASN A 65 -3.08 1.01 -6.82
C ASN A 65 -1.83 1.25 -7.67
N GLN A 66 -1.23 2.45 -7.64
CA GLN A 66 0.00 2.73 -8.38
C GLN A 66 1.12 1.76 -8.00
N PHE A 67 1.24 1.46 -6.71
CA PHE A 67 2.26 0.53 -6.20
C PHE A 67 1.74 -0.91 -6.00
N ASN A 68 0.48 -1.19 -6.38
CA ASN A 68 -0.17 -2.49 -6.17
C ASN A 68 -0.11 -2.96 -4.70
N ILE A 69 -0.28 -2.04 -3.76
CA ILE A 69 -0.22 -2.31 -2.31
C ILE A 69 -1.62 -2.37 -1.69
N TRP A 70 -2.66 -1.96 -2.42
CA TRP A 70 -4.05 -2.04 -1.94
C TRP A 70 -4.43 -3.45 -1.47
N ARG A 71 -3.90 -4.50 -2.10
CA ARG A 71 -4.04 -5.91 -1.68
C ARG A 71 -3.64 -6.19 -0.22
N HIS A 72 -2.78 -5.37 0.38
CA HIS A 72 -2.32 -5.54 1.76
C HIS A 72 -3.20 -4.80 2.78
N TYR A 73 -3.81 -3.68 2.38
CA TYR A 73 -4.52 -2.79 3.29
C TYR A 73 -6.03 -2.73 3.05
N GLY A 74 -6.47 -3.11 1.86
CA GLY A 74 -7.79 -2.77 1.33
C GLY A 74 -8.94 -3.23 2.20
N ASN A 75 -8.95 -4.51 2.60
CA ASN A 75 -10.02 -5.03 3.47
C ASN A 75 -10.14 -4.24 4.78
N GLY A 76 -9.01 -3.89 5.40
CA GLY A 76 -9.00 -3.17 6.66
C GLY A 76 -9.41 -1.71 6.50
N LEU A 77 -8.92 -1.04 5.46
CA LEU A 77 -9.27 0.36 5.18
C LEU A 77 -10.69 0.53 4.66
N THR A 78 -11.23 -0.43 3.90
CA THR A 78 -12.65 -0.47 3.53
C THR A 78 -13.53 -0.57 4.78
N ALA A 79 -13.26 -1.52 5.69
CA ALA A 79 -14.02 -1.64 6.93
C ALA A 79 -13.91 -0.38 7.81
N ALA A 80 -12.72 0.23 7.88
CA ALA A 80 -12.51 1.48 8.62
C ALA A 80 -13.30 2.65 8.03
N ALA A 81 -13.33 2.78 6.70
CA ALA A 81 -14.08 3.81 5.99
C ALA A 81 -15.59 3.61 6.15
N GLU A 82 -16.09 2.37 6.00
CA GLU A 82 -17.51 2.03 6.18
C GLU A 82 -18.03 2.38 7.58
N ALA A 83 -17.21 2.17 8.63
CA ALA A 83 -17.56 2.56 9.99
C ALA A 83 -17.77 4.07 10.16
N CYS A 84 -17.20 4.88 9.26
CA CYS A 84 -17.36 6.33 9.21
C CYS A 84 -18.34 6.81 8.11
N GLY A 85 -18.98 5.89 7.37
CA GLY A 85 -19.84 6.24 6.23
C GLY A 85 -19.06 6.76 5.00
N LEU A 86 -17.76 6.44 4.92
CA LEU A 86 -16.88 6.83 3.82
C LEU A 86 -16.67 5.67 2.84
N SER A 87 -16.18 5.97 1.65
CA SER A 87 -15.83 4.99 0.62
C SER A 87 -14.31 4.88 0.49
N ALA A 88 -13.80 3.64 0.43
CA ALA A 88 -12.39 3.37 0.22
C ALA A 88 -12.16 2.84 -1.21
N VAL A 89 -11.98 3.77 -2.15
CA VAL A 89 -11.69 3.46 -3.56
C VAL A 89 -10.39 4.16 -3.94
N PRO A 90 -9.27 3.42 -4.07
CA PRO A 90 -8.02 4.04 -4.44
C PRO A 90 -8.06 4.54 -5.89
N SER A 91 -7.33 5.61 -6.16
CA SER A 91 -7.14 6.17 -7.49
C SER A 91 -6.65 5.10 -8.48
N PRO A 92 -7.00 5.20 -9.78
CA PRO A 92 -6.48 4.28 -10.78
C PRO A 92 -4.96 4.37 -10.87
N SER A 93 -4.28 3.25 -11.11
CA SER A 93 -2.84 3.26 -11.37
C SER A 93 -2.56 4.08 -12.63
N THR A 94 -1.61 5.02 -12.58
CA THR A 94 -1.15 5.81 -13.75
C THR A 94 -0.37 4.99 -14.79
N GLY A 95 -0.34 3.65 -14.67
CA GLY A 95 0.35 2.71 -15.57
C GLY A 95 -0.50 2.16 -16.71
N GLY A 96 -1.57 2.85 -17.12
CA GLY A 96 -2.34 2.51 -18.32
C GLY A 96 -1.54 2.85 -19.58
N ALA A 97 -1.39 1.88 -20.49
CA ALA A 97 -0.64 2.00 -21.74
C ALA A 97 -0.86 3.36 -22.44
N ALA A 98 0.24 4.04 -22.77
CA ALA A 98 0.19 5.11 -23.76
C ALA A 98 -0.48 4.56 -25.03
N PRO A 99 -1.43 5.28 -25.66
CA PRO A 99 -1.86 4.90 -27.00
C PRO A 99 -0.62 4.98 -27.89
N VAL A 100 -0.19 3.84 -28.43
CA VAL A 100 0.76 3.84 -29.54
C VAL A 100 0.01 4.44 -30.72
N GLU A 101 0.13 5.75 -30.92
CA GLU A 101 -0.20 6.37 -32.21
C GLU A 101 0.76 5.78 -33.25
N SER A 102 0.32 4.70 -33.89
CA SER A 102 0.91 4.23 -35.13
C SER A 102 0.51 5.21 -36.22
N THR A 103 1.32 6.25 -36.40
CA THR A 103 1.37 6.99 -37.65
C THR A 103 1.70 5.99 -38.76
N THR A 104 0.69 5.61 -39.55
CA THR A 104 0.89 5.05 -40.88
C THR A 104 0.60 6.15 -41.88
N ALA A 105 1.67 6.64 -42.51
CA ALA A 105 1.65 7.27 -43.83
C ALA A 105 2.32 6.28 -44.80
N PRO A 106 1.73 6.07 -45.98
CA PRO A 106 2.27 6.75 -47.16
C PRO A 106 1.24 7.56 -47.95
#